data_AF-A0A7J7JDB2-F1
#
_entry.id   AF-A0A7J7JDB2-F1
#
_cell.length_a   1.000
_cell.length_b   1.000
_cell.length_c   1.000
_cell.angle_alpha   90.00
_cell.angle_beta   90.00
_cell.angle_gamma   90.00
#
_symmetry.space_group_name_H-M   'P 1'
#
loop_
_entity.id
_entity.type
_entity.pdbx_description
1 polymer ?
#
loop_
_entity_poly.entity_id
_entity_poly.type
_entity_poly.pdbx_seq_one_letter_code
_entity_poly.pdbx_strand_id
1 'polypeptide(L)'
;MSEKGEDAINTILAKIGVPGKYQIFTFVCTFTIGIISAFQTVGLAFIQADVSYRCAEESANSTHLTPDSENVFNNRCFVGDNSSAATECERFIYDQSIFKSTITICSRARLVTVSNLVYNGVGIICGIFTGWLSDKIGRKPCIILHLAIIGVVGTITAFSVSMEMYIILKVIMSAPTVGLYDATNSHLSECTAPAKRPHMLIGSVISWGVAILLMSGLGYLIRDWKHLQLVISAPCLLIALLAFWGYDESPHWLYSQGKFEESQKVIEKIARWNKYDLEDFSVISGKVKHGESSQKVSTIELKDESNNASNISVEFTGEENEMTESSKHGCLQILKSGRFMLIFLICSFAWFSCNIGYYGLLYGIGDLVGDLYVNNTLGGVAEIIAYCLCFVILKGGRKYVYVGLGIIGGVSLIGSAIFTIYPTR
;
A
#
# COMPACT_ATOMS: atom_id res chain seq x y z
N MET A 1 -1.84 -19.36 17.35
CA MET A 1 -0.72 -20.11 16.74
C MET A 1 0.18 -20.61 17.86
N SER A 2 0.56 -21.90 17.89
CA SER A 2 1.51 -22.37 18.91
C SER A 2 2.92 -21.86 18.54
N GLU A 3 3.61 -21.28 19.52
CA GLU A 3 4.94 -20.64 19.36
C GLU A 3 5.94 -21.58 18.66
N LYS A 4 5.84 -22.89 18.94
CA LYS A 4 6.67 -23.95 18.35
C LYS A 4 6.53 -24.10 16.84
N GLY A 5 5.33 -23.91 16.28
CA GLY A 5 5.06 -24.09 14.85
C GLY A 5 5.53 -22.92 13.97
N GLU A 6 5.49 -21.70 14.51
CA GLU A 6 6.03 -20.52 13.82
C GLU A 6 7.56 -20.57 13.77
N ASP A 7 8.19 -20.95 14.89
CA ASP A 7 9.64 -21.11 14.99
C ASP A 7 10.18 -22.21 14.06
N ALA A 8 9.41 -23.29 13.91
CA ALA A 8 9.67 -24.36 12.95
C ALA A 8 9.80 -23.85 11.50
N ILE A 9 8.79 -23.15 10.99
CA ILE A 9 8.79 -22.61 9.62
C ILE A 9 9.88 -21.55 9.46
N ASN A 10 10.06 -20.69 10.47
CA ASN A 10 11.12 -19.67 10.47
C ASN A 10 12.52 -20.30 10.38
N THR A 11 12.74 -21.43 11.05
CA THR A 11 14.02 -22.18 11.02
C THR A 11 14.26 -22.77 9.64
N ILE A 12 13.24 -23.39 9.04
CA ILE A 12 13.33 -23.92 7.67
C ILE A 12 13.64 -22.79 6.69
N LEU A 13 12.87 -21.71 6.72
CA LEU A 13 13.06 -20.54 5.86
C LEU A 13 14.42 -19.87 6.09
N ALA A 14 14.96 -19.88 7.31
CA ALA A 14 16.31 -19.38 7.55
C ALA A 14 17.38 -20.20 6.83
N LYS A 15 17.18 -21.50 6.66
CA LYS A 15 18.09 -22.40 5.96
C LYS A 15 17.95 -22.31 4.44
N ILE A 16 16.72 -22.34 3.92
CA ILE A 16 16.46 -22.40 2.47
C ILE A 16 16.27 -21.02 1.82
N GLY A 17 16.09 -19.96 2.61
CA GLY A 17 15.43 -18.71 2.18
C GLY A 17 16.30 -17.46 2.24
N VAL A 18 17.57 -17.52 1.85
CA VAL A 18 18.45 -16.34 1.86
C VAL A 18 18.73 -15.86 0.43
N PRO A 19 18.27 -14.65 0.07
CA PRO A 19 17.28 -14.46 -0.99
C PRO A 19 17.56 -15.36 -2.20
N GLY A 20 16.87 -16.51 -2.22
CA GLY A 20 16.90 -17.40 -3.36
C GLY A 20 16.03 -16.87 -4.50
N LYS A 21 15.98 -17.62 -5.60
CA LYS A 21 15.22 -17.22 -6.80
C LYS A 21 13.73 -17.02 -6.50
N TYR A 22 13.16 -17.83 -5.60
CA TYR A 22 11.77 -17.68 -5.19
C TYR A 22 11.53 -16.35 -4.48
N GLN A 23 12.35 -16.01 -3.48
CA GLN A 23 12.22 -14.76 -2.73
C GLN A 23 12.43 -13.53 -3.62
N ILE A 24 13.34 -13.59 -4.58
CA ILE A 24 13.55 -12.52 -5.58
C ILE A 24 12.31 -12.38 -6.46
N PHE A 25 11.73 -13.49 -6.95
CA PHE A 25 10.51 -13.46 -7.72
C PHE A 25 9.35 -12.84 -6.94
N THR A 26 9.09 -13.32 -5.71
CA THR A 26 8.05 -12.75 -4.84
C THR A 26 8.30 -11.27 -4.56
N PHE A 27 9.55 -10.87 -4.34
CA PHE A 27 9.93 -9.47 -4.17
C PHE A 27 9.61 -8.61 -5.40
N VAL A 28 9.96 -9.07 -6.60
CA VAL A 28 9.67 -8.33 -7.85
C VAL A 28 8.16 -8.20 -8.07
N CYS A 29 7.39 -9.25 -7.79
CA CYS A 29 5.94 -9.19 -7.86
C CYS A 29 5.38 -8.20 -6.82
N THR A 30 5.85 -8.25 -5.57
CA THR A 30 5.46 -7.30 -4.52
C THR A 30 5.80 -5.86 -4.89
N PHE A 31 7.00 -5.64 -5.43
CA PHE A 31 7.46 -4.33 -5.87
C PHE A 31 6.58 -3.77 -7.00
N THR A 32 6.24 -4.61 -7.98
CA THR A 32 5.38 -4.23 -9.11
C THR A 32 3.95 -3.90 -8.65
N ILE A 33 3.37 -4.74 -7.78
CA ILE A 33 2.05 -4.49 -7.19
C ILE A 33 2.07 -3.23 -6.32
N GLY A 34 3.17 -2.99 -5.61
CA GLY A 34 3.39 -1.78 -4.81
C GLY A 34 3.33 -0.51 -5.66
N ILE A 35 3.98 -0.50 -6.84
CA ILE A 35 3.90 0.62 -7.78
C ILE A 35 2.44 0.91 -8.18
N ILE A 36 1.70 -0.15 -8.52
CA ILE A 36 0.33 -0.03 -9.02
C ILE A 36 -0.64 0.44 -7.94
N SER A 37 -0.47 -0.06 -6.71
CA SER A 37 -1.24 0.42 -5.56
C SER A 37 -0.95 1.92 -5.33
N ALA A 38 0.32 2.32 -5.35
CA ALA A 38 0.72 3.71 -5.18
C ALA A 38 0.17 4.62 -6.29
N PHE A 39 0.10 4.17 -7.54
CA PHE A 39 -0.51 4.92 -8.65
C PHE A 39 -1.96 5.33 -8.37
N GLN A 40 -2.74 4.51 -7.68
CA GLN A 40 -4.13 4.85 -7.33
C GLN A 40 -4.22 6.03 -6.36
N THR A 41 -3.25 6.16 -5.47
CA THR A 41 -3.19 7.21 -4.45
C THR A 41 -2.53 8.48 -5.01
N VAL A 42 -1.33 8.36 -5.56
CA VAL A 42 -0.57 9.48 -6.14
C VAL A 42 -1.29 10.08 -7.35
N GLY A 43 -1.97 9.26 -8.15
CA GLY A 43 -2.74 9.72 -9.31
C GLY A 43 -3.88 10.68 -8.97
N LEU A 44 -4.35 10.74 -7.72
CA LEU A 44 -5.36 11.72 -7.31
C LEU A 44 -4.87 13.15 -7.49
N ALA A 45 -3.60 13.44 -7.20
CA ALA A 45 -3.01 14.76 -7.35
C ALA A 45 -3.07 15.26 -8.81
N PHE A 46 -2.94 14.34 -9.78
CA PHE A 46 -2.98 14.66 -11.21
C PHE A 46 -4.42 14.69 -11.76
N ILE A 47 -5.28 13.76 -11.32
CA ILE A 47 -6.68 13.67 -11.79
C ILE A 47 -7.52 14.85 -11.26
N GLN A 48 -7.23 15.28 -10.03
CA GLN A 48 -7.95 16.34 -9.33
C GLN A 48 -7.18 17.67 -9.32
N ALA A 49 -6.14 17.80 -10.13
CA ALA A 49 -5.41 19.05 -10.25
C ALA A 49 -6.38 20.21 -10.56
N ASP A 50 -6.21 21.31 -9.83
CA ASP A 50 -6.97 22.51 -10.12
C ASP A 50 -6.38 23.20 -11.34
N VAL A 51 -7.23 23.55 -12.29
CA VAL A 51 -6.83 24.20 -13.54
C VAL A 51 -7.50 25.56 -13.61
N SER A 52 -6.69 26.57 -13.90
CA SER A 52 -7.22 27.92 -14.11
C SER A 52 -8.23 27.91 -15.25
N TYR A 53 -9.34 28.63 -15.07
CA TYR A 53 -10.42 28.69 -16.03
C TYR A 53 -10.84 30.14 -16.25
N ARG A 54 -11.36 30.42 -17.44
CA ARG A 54 -12.04 31.68 -17.76
C ARG A 54 -13.44 31.38 -18.28
N CYS A 55 -14.35 32.32 -18.13
CA CYS A 55 -15.68 32.19 -18.70
C CYS A 55 -15.66 32.48 -20.20
N ALA A 56 -16.36 31.65 -20.98
CA ALA A 56 -16.58 31.88 -22.39
C ALA A 56 -17.65 32.97 -22.54
N GLU A 57 -17.29 34.24 -22.36
CA GLU A 57 -18.20 35.35 -22.67
C GLU A 57 -18.24 35.61 -24.17
N GLU A 58 -19.42 36.02 -24.66
CA GLU A 58 -19.64 36.57 -26.00
C GLU A 58 -18.98 37.97 -26.20
N SER A 59 -18.33 38.53 -25.18
CA SER A 59 -17.69 39.86 -25.24
C SER A 59 -16.20 39.79 -24.92
N ALA A 60 -15.39 40.33 -25.84
CA ALA A 60 -14.00 39.97 -26.08
C ALA A 60 -12.94 40.52 -25.10
N ASN A 61 -13.28 40.91 -23.87
CA ASN A 61 -12.34 41.64 -23.00
C ASN A 61 -12.39 41.27 -21.49
N SER A 62 -12.43 39.99 -21.12
CA SER A 62 -12.22 39.55 -19.74
C SER A 62 -10.82 38.95 -19.52
N THR A 63 -10.08 39.53 -18.57
CA THR A 63 -8.74 39.10 -18.11
C THR A 63 -8.78 37.73 -17.41
N HIS A 64 -7.65 37.02 -17.37
CA HIS A 64 -7.48 35.75 -16.66
C HIS A 64 -7.90 35.90 -15.19
N LEU A 65 -9.00 35.26 -14.80
CA LEU A 65 -9.44 35.19 -13.42
C LEU A 65 -8.71 34.03 -12.73
N THR A 66 -7.97 34.34 -11.66
CA THR A 66 -7.40 33.35 -10.74
C THR A 66 -8.46 32.91 -9.72
N PRO A 67 -8.39 31.69 -9.15
CA PRO A 67 -9.39 31.18 -8.20
C PRO A 67 -9.54 31.97 -6.88
N ASP A 68 -8.72 32.98 -6.63
CA ASP A 68 -8.64 33.71 -5.36
C ASP A 68 -9.31 35.11 -5.33
N SER A 69 -10.07 35.51 -6.36
CA SER A 69 -10.84 36.75 -6.30
C SER A 69 -12.31 36.48 -5.97
N GLU A 70 -12.75 36.79 -4.75
CA GLU A 70 -14.08 37.26 -4.28
C GLU A 70 -15.41 36.86 -4.99
N ASN A 71 -15.45 35.90 -5.91
CA ASN A 71 -16.54 35.68 -6.86
C ASN A 71 -17.23 34.31 -6.72
N VAL A 72 -16.98 33.58 -5.62
CA VAL A 72 -17.67 32.31 -5.30
C VAL A 72 -18.79 32.57 -4.30
N PHE A 73 -20.00 32.84 -4.79
CA PHE A 73 -21.21 32.89 -3.96
C PHE A 73 -22.00 31.58 -4.12
N ASN A 74 -22.27 30.89 -3.02
CA ASN A 74 -23.23 29.77 -2.96
C ASN A 74 -23.00 28.62 -3.97
N ASN A 75 -21.76 28.12 -4.09
CA ASN A 75 -21.36 27.04 -5.02
C ASN A 75 -21.67 27.31 -6.50
N ARG A 76 -21.70 28.58 -6.92
CA ARG A 76 -21.85 28.97 -8.32
C ARG A 76 -20.75 29.95 -8.72
N CYS A 77 -20.29 29.82 -9.97
CA CYS A 77 -19.25 30.66 -10.53
C CYS A 77 -19.92 31.80 -11.31
N PHE A 78 -19.72 33.02 -10.82
CA PHE A 78 -20.24 34.21 -11.44
C PHE A 78 -19.13 35.03 -12.10
N VAL A 79 -19.48 35.72 -13.17
CA VAL A 79 -18.65 36.76 -13.79
C VAL A 79 -19.26 38.12 -13.48
N GLY A 80 -18.51 39.01 -12.84
CA GLY A 80 -18.90 40.42 -12.65
C GLY A 80 -18.30 41.07 -11.40
N ASP A 81 -17.80 42.30 -11.55
CA ASP A 81 -17.15 43.09 -10.48
C ASP A 81 -18.11 43.60 -9.38
N ASN A 82 -19.42 43.30 -9.47
CA ASN A 82 -20.40 43.70 -8.46
C ASN A 82 -21.56 42.70 -8.38
N SER A 83 -21.96 42.37 -7.15
CA SER A 83 -22.99 41.40 -6.74
C SER A 83 -24.40 41.60 -7.34
N SER A 84 -24.62 42.66 -8.11
CA SER A 84 -25.89 42.99 -8.77
C SER A 84 -25.90 42.75 -10.29
N ALA A 85 -24.76 42.41 -10.92
CA ALA A 85 -24.65 42.09 -12.34
C ALA A 85 -23.84 40.81 -12.61
N ALA A 86 -23.83 39.90 -11.63
CA ALA A 86 -23.07 38.67 -11.69
C ALA A 86 -23.84 37.63 -12.54
N THR A 87 -23.35 37.35 -13.75
CA THR A 87 -23.98 36.36 -14.64
C THR A 87 -23.38 34.99 -14.38
N GLU A 88 -24.22 33.95 -14.29
CA GLU A 88 -23.77 32.57 -14.10
C GLU A 88 -23.04 32.08 -15.35
N CYS A 89 -21.84 31.54 -15.17
CA CYS A 89 -20.99 31.12 -16.27
C CYS A 89 -21.46 29.76 -16.83
N GLU A 90 -22.08 29.76 -18.01
CA GLU A 90 -22.59 28.52 -18.63
C GLU A 90 -21.49 27.69 -19.34
N ARG A 91 -20.39 28.33 -19.77
CA ARG A 91 -19.29 27.68 -20.48
C ARG A 91 -17.93 28.15 -19.94
N PHE A 92 -17.09 27.19 -19.60
CA PHE A 92 -15.73 27.42 -19.09
C PHE A 92 -14.69 27.09 -20.16
N ILE A 93 -13.71 27.97 -20.34
CA ILE A 93 -12.49 27.72 -21.11
C ILE A 93 -11.37 27.51 -20.10
N TYR A 94 -10.88 26.29 -20.02
CA TYR A 94 -9.78 25.92 -19.14
C TYR A 94 -8.43 26.22 -19.80
N ASP A 95 -7.44 26.59 -19.00
CA ASP A 95 -6.06 26.62 -19.46
C ASP A 95 -5.57 25.18 -19.69
N GLN A 96 -5.25 24.86 -20.93
CA GLN A 96 -4.81 23.53 -21.36
C GLN A 96 -3.29 23.36 -21.34
N SER A 97 -2.56 24.33 -20.77
CA SER A 97 -1.11 24.33 -20.69
C SER A 97 -0.56 23.11 -19.94
N ILE A 98 -1.25 22.66 -18.88
CA ILE A 98 -0.84 21.53 -18.01
C ILE A 98 -1.69 20.26 -18.26
N PHE A 99 -3.02 20.36 -18.29
CA PHE A 99 -3.94 19.23 -18.50
C PHE A 99 -4.96 19.53 -19.61
N LYS A 100 -5.35 18.52 -20.39
CA LYS A 100 -6.38 18.68 -21.44
C LYS A 100 -7.79 18.60 -20.87
N SER A 101 -7.99 17.77 -19.86
CA SER A 101 -9.25 17.61 -19.15
C SER A 101 -8.96 17.25 -17.69
N THR A 102 -9.72 17.82 -16.76
CA THR A 102 -9.76 17.44 -15.35
C THR A 102 -11.20 17.16 -14.94
N ILE A 103 -11.40 16.48 -13.82
CA ILE A 103 -12.75 16.23 -13.27
C ILE A 103 -13.30 17.43 -12.49
N THR A 104 -12.44 18.40 -12.17
CA THR A 104 -12.76 19.58 -11.37
C THR A 104 -13.51 20.61 -12.21
N ILE A 105 -14.71 20.97 -11.78
CA ILE A 105 -15.49 22.11 -12.29
C ILE A 105 -15.48 23.16 -11.20
N CYS A 106 -15.44 24.45 -11.56
CA CYS A 106 -15.26 25.50 -10.58
C CYS A 106 -16.31 25.51 -9.46
N SER A 107 -15.95 26.10 -8.32
CA SER A 107 -16.61 26.05 -7.02
C SER A 107 -16.62 24.70 -6.28
N ARG A 108 -15.94 23.66 -6.80
CA ARG A 108 -15.86 22.32 -6.15
C ARG A 108 -14.51 21.98 -5.54
N ALA A 109 -13.63 22.97 -5.28
CA ALA A 109 -12.37 22.74 -4.56
C ALA A 109 -12.57 22.03 -3.21
N ARG A 110 -13.65 22.36 -2.48
CA ARG A 110 -14.04 21.62 -1.27
C ARG A 110 -14.32 20.15 -1.51
N LEU A 111 -14.90 19.77 -2.66
CA LEU A 111 -15.17 18.37 -3.00
C LEU A 111 -13.91 17.60 -3.40
N VAL A 112 -12.87 18.26 -3.91
CA VAL A 112 -11.53 17.68 -4.11
C VAL A 112 -10.92 17.33 -2.76
N THR A 113 -10.91 18.29 -1.82
CA THR A 113 -10.42 18.05 -0.45
C THR A 113 -11.21 16.94 0.24
N VAL A 114 -12.55 16.96 0.14
CA VAL A 114 -13.41 15.88 0.65
C VAL A 114 -13.11 14.55 -0.03
N SER A 115 -12.88 14.52 -1.35
CA SER A 115 -12.53 13.30 -2.06
C SER A 115 -11.23 12.69 -1.54
N ASN A 116 -10.18 13.50 -1.36
CA ASN A 116 -8.89 13.02 -0.85
C ASN A 116 -9.00 12.57 0.61
N LEU A 117 -9.72 13.33 1.44
CA LEU A 117 -9.95 12.97 2.84
C LEU A 117 -10.72 11.65 2.96
N VAL A 118 -11.80 11.49 2.18
CA VAL A 118 -12.61 10.29 2.20
C VAL A 118 -11.83 9.10 1.64
N TYR A 119 -11.10 9.28 0.53
CA TYR A 119 -10.28 8.21 -0.04
C TYR A 119 -9.23 7.72 0.97
N ASN A 120 -8.41 8.60 1.56
CA ASN A 120 -7.36 8.13 2.48
C ASN A 120 -7.94 7.73 3.84
N GLY A 121 -8.93 8.47 4.36
CA GLY A 121 -9.55 8.22 5.66
C GLY A 121 -10.32 6.91 5.71
N VAL A 122 -11.14 6.62 4.70
CA VAL A 122 -11.85 5.33 4.61
C VAL A 122 -10.85 4.19 4.45
N GLY A 123 -9.76 4.40 3.72
CA GLY A 123 -8.73 3.37 3.50
C GLY A 123 -8.07 2.93 4.80
N ILE A 124 -7.75 3.89 5.67
CA ILE A 124 -7.18 3.61 6.99
C ILE A 124 -8.17 2.89 7.89
N ILE A 125 -9.43 3.34 7.94
CA ILE A 125 -10.47 2.72 8.79
C ILE A 125 -10.78 1.30 8.33
N CYS A 126 -10.93 1.11 7.02
CA CYS A 126 -11.20 -0.18 6.41
C CYS A 126 -9.96 -1.08 6.34
N GLY A 127 -8.75 -0.55 6.58
CA GLY A 127 -7.51 -1.30 6.70
C GLY A 127 -7.59 -2.43 7.74
N ILE A 128 -8.30 -2.19 8.85
CA ILE A 128 -8.56 -3.21 9.88
C ILE A 128 -9.37 -4.37 9.30
N PHE A 129 -10.39 -4.07 8.50
CA PHE A 129 -11.23 -5.07 7.86
C PHE A 129 -10.44 -5.85 6.80
N THR A 130 -9.62 -5.18 6.00
CA THR A 130 -8.79 -5.87 4.99
C THR A 130 -7.71 -6.74 5.62
N GLY A 131 -7.16 -6.34 6.76
CA GLY A 131 -6.25 -7.17 7.56
C GLY A 131 -6.95 -8.44 8.09
N TRP A 132 -8.11 -8.27 8.73
CA TRP A 132 -8.93 -9.40 9.18
C TRP A 132 -9.32 -10.33 8.02
N LEU A 133 -9.69 -9.76 6.87
CA LEU A 133 -10.03 -10.52 5.69
C LEU A 133 -8.82 -11.34 5.23
N SER A 134 -7.65 -10.71 5.11
CA SER A 134 -6.39 -11.36 4.73
C SER A 134 -6.04 -12.54 5.65
N ASP A 135 -6.23 -12.39 6.96
CA ASP A 135 -6.00 -13.47 7.92
C ASP A 135 -7.03 -14.60 7.81
N LYS A 136 -8.27 -14.31 7.39
CA LYS A 136 -9.35 -15.29 7.27
C LYS A 136 -9.32 -16.08 5.96
N ILE A 137 -9.13 -15.41 4.82
CA ILE A 137 -9.18 -16.05 3.50
C ILE A 137 -7.81 -16.48 2.99
N GLY A 138 -6.72 -15.92 3.53
CA GLY A 138 -5.35 -16.14 3.06
C GLY A 138 -4.80 -14.95 2.29
N ARG A 139 -3.48 -14.90 2.11
CA ARG A 139 -2.79 -13.79 1.45
C ARG A 139 -3.07 -13.78 -0.05
N LYS A 140 -2.94 -14.94 -0.72
CA LYS A 140 -3.12 -15.07 -2.17
C LYS A 140 -4.53 -14.65 -2.64
N PRO A 141 -5.64 -15.20 -2.11
CA PRO A 141 -6.98 -14.82 -2.56
C PRO A 141 -7.32 -13.38 -2.20
N CYS A 142 -6.76 -12.85 -1.10
CA CYS A 142 -6.92 -11.45 -0.73
C CYS A 142 -6.25 -10.50 -1.75
N ILE A 143 -5.02 -10.80 -2.18
CA ILE A 143 -4.32 -10.05 -3.23
C ILE A 143 -5.12 -10.05 -4.54
N ILE A 144 -5.59 -11.22 -4.99
CA ILE A 144 -6.36 -11.37 -6.23
C ILE A 144 -7.68 -10.60 -6.15
N LEU A 145 -8.39 -10.71 -5.03
CA LEU A 145 -9.66 -10.00 -4.79
C LEU A 145 -9.46 -8.48 -4.86
N HIS A 146 -8.45 -7.95 -4.15
CA HIS A 146 -8.19 -6.52 -4.15
C HIS A 146 -7.78 -6.00 -5.54
N LEU A 147 -6.91 -6.72 -6.26
CA LEU A 147 -6.55 -6.37 -7.64
C LEU A 147 -7.77 -6.35 -8.57
N ALA A 148 -8.66 -7.35 -8.45
CA ALA A 148 -9.88 -7.42 -9.24
C ALA A 148 -10.82 -6.23 -8.95
N ILE A 149 -11.02 -5.90 -7.67
CA ILE A 149 -11.88 -4.76 -7.28
C ILE A 149 -11.28 -3.44 -7.79
N ILE A 150 -9.98 -3.20 -7.60
CA ILE A 150 -9.30 -2.00 -8.11
C ILE A 150 -9.41 -1.92 -9.63
N GLY A 151 -9.22 -3.04 -10.32
CA GLY A 151 -9.30 -3.10 -11.78
C GLY A 151 -10.70 -2.79 -12.32
N VAL A 152 -11.74 -3.42 -11.75
CA VAL A 152 -13.13 -3.21 -12.18
C VAL A 152 -13.62 -1.81 -11.81
N VAL A 153 -13.55 -1.45 -10.53
CA VAL A 153 -14.09 -0.18 -10.02
C VAL A 153 -13.29 1.00 -10.55
N GLY A 154 -11.97 0.87 -10.67
CA GLY A 154 -11.10 1.90 -11.26
C GLY A 154 -11.38 2.14 -12.74
N THR A 155 -11.66 1.08 -13.50
CA THR A 155 -12.09 1.21 -14.90
C THR A 155 -13.44 1.93 -14.99
N ILE A 156 -14.42 1.57 -14.14
CA ILE A 156 -15.72 2.26 -14.07
C ILE A 156 -15.56 3.73 -13.71
N THR A 157 -14.59 4.07 -12.84
CA THR A 157 -14.31 5.45 -12.41
C THR A 157 -13.91 6.35 -13.57
N ALA A 158 -13.22 5.84 -14.59
CA ALA A 158 -12.89 6.63 -15.78
C ALA A 158 -14.13 7.08 -16.59
N PHE A 159 -15.26 6.39 -16.40
CA PHE A 159 -16.54 6.72 -17.03
C PHE A 159 -17.49 7.50 -16.12
N SER A 160 -17.01 8.00 -14.96
CA SER A 160 -17.85 8.77 -14.05
C SER A 160 -18.36 10.04 -14.72
N VAL A 161 -19.68 10.25 -14.66
CA VAL A 161 -20.35 11.41 -15.26
C VAL A 161 -20.54 12.58 -14.28
N SER A 162 -20.34 12.33 -12.98
CA SER A 162 -20.47 13.32 -11.92
C SER A 162 -19.38 13.15 -10.86
N MET A 163 -19.08 14.23 -10.12
CA MET A 163 -18.08 14.21 -9.04
C MET A 163 -18.51 13.29 -7.90
N GLU A 164 -19.82 13.17 -7.64
CA GLU A 164 -20.39 12.33 -6.59
C GLU A 164 -20.21 10.85 -6.94
N MET A 165 -20.49 10.48 -8.20
CA MET A 165 -20.20 9.13 -8.71
C MET A 165 -18.71 8.81 -8.57
N TYR A 166 -17.83 9.75 -8.94
CA TYR A 166 -16.38 9.58 -8.78
C TYR A 166 -15.97 9.37 -7.32
N ILE A 167 -16.47 10.19 -6.39
CA ILE A 167 -16.16 10.08 -4.96
C ILE A 167 -16.61 8.72 -4.43
N ILE A 168 -17.84 8.29 -4.73
CA ILE A 168 -18.37 6.98 -4.30
C ILE A 168 -17.49 5.84 -4.82
N LEU A 169 -17.12 5.85 -6.10
CA LEU A 169 -16.26 4.82 -6.67
C LEU A 169 -14.85 4.83 -6.03
N LYS A 170 -14.29 6.01 -5.74
CA LYS A 170 -13.02 6.14 -5.02
C LYS A 170 -13.11 5.60 -3.59
N VAL A 171 -14.22 5.82 -2.88
CA VAL A 171 -14.47 5.22 -1.55
C VAL A 171 -14.40 3.70 -1.63
N ILE A 172 -15.04 3.09 -2.64
CA ILE A 172 -15.05 1.64 -2.82
C ILE A 172 -13.64 1.11 -3.13
N MET A 173 -12.84 1.84 -3.90
CA MET A 173 -11.45 1.46 -4.24
C MET A 173 -10.45 1.66 -3.10
N SER A 174 -10.76 2.53 -2.16
CA SER A 174 -9.85 2.93 -1.10
C SER A 174 -9.38 1.75 -0.24
N ALA A 175 -10.32 0.98 0.31
CA ALA A 175 -10.00 -0.16 1.17
C ALA A 175 -9.16 -1.24 0.43
N PRO A 176 -9.54 -1.70 -0.78
CA PRO A 176 -8.71 -2.59 -1.58
C PRO A 176 -7.29 -2.07 -1.87
N THR A 177 -7.11 -0.76 -2.05
CA THR A 177 -5.79 -0.19 -2.36
C THR A 177 -4.82 -0.39 -1.18
N VAL A 178 -5.28 -0.04 0.03
CA VAL A 178 -4.52 -0.25 1.27
C VAL A 178 -4.34 -1.74 1.55
N GLY A 179 -5.43 -2.51 1.48
CA GLY A 179 -5.42 -3.96 1.74
C GLY A 179 -4.54 -4.75 0.77
N LEU A 180 -4.40 -4.30 -0.49
CA LEU A 180 -3.48 -4.90 -1.45
C LEU A 180 -2.03 -4.72 -1.03
N TYR A 181 -1.64 -3.51 -0.60
CA TYR A 181 -0.30 -3.23 -0.12
C TYR A 181 0.04 -4.09 1.11
N ASP A 182 -0.87 -4.15 2.08
CA ASP A 182 -0.68 -4.91 3.33
C ASP A 182 -0.61 -6.42 3.11
N ALA A 183 -1.53 -6.98 2.29
CA ALA A 183 -1.55 -8.42 2.01
C ALA A 183 -0.28 -8.86 1.26
N THR A 184 0.20 -8.04 0.33
CA THR A 184 1.38 -8.35 -0.49
C THR A 184 2.68 -8.24 0.31
N ASN A 185 2.81 -7.26 1.22
CA ASN A 185 3.96 -7.17 2.13
C ASN A 185 3.94 -8.26 3.20
N SER A 186 2.76 -8.59 3.74
CA SER A 186 2.60 -9.73 4.66
C SER A 186 3.04 -11.03 3.99
N HIS A 187 2.55 -11.30 2.77
CA HIS A 187 2.98 -12.45 1.97
C HIS A 187 4.50 -12.50 1.76
N LEU A 188 5.12 -11.37 1.37
CA LEU A 188 6.56 -11.28 1.19
C LEU A 188 7.31 -11.63 2.48
N SER A 189 6.89 -11.09 3.62
CA SER A 189 7.52 -11.34 4.91
C SER A 189 7.38 -12.80 5.36
N GLU A 190 6.23 -13.41 5.12
CA GLU A 190 5.92 -14.80 5.48
C GLU A 190 6.67 -15.81 4.58
N CYS A 191 7.04 -15.43 3.35
CA CYS A 191 7.85 -16.28 2.47
C CYS A 191 9.37 -16.08 2.62
N THR A 192 9.78 -15.15 3.50
CA THR A 192 11.17 -14.71 3.64
C THR A 192 11.75 -15.12 4.99
N ALA A 193 13.04 -15.50 4.98
CA ALA A 193 13.81 -15.79 6.18
C ALA A 193 13.82 -14.61 7.18
N PRO A 194 13.66 -14.85 8.49
CA PRO A 194 13.61 -13.80 9.51
C PRO A 194 14.76 -12.77 9.43
N ALA A 195 15.98 -13.24 9.13
CA ALA A 195 17.16 -12.37 9.04
C ALA A 195 17.13 -11.38 7.85
N LYS A 196 16.42 -11.72 6.77
CA LYS A 196 16.35 -10.89 5.55
C LYS A 196 15.04 -10.10 5.42
N ARG A 197 14.00 -10.46 6.18
CA ARG A 197 12.70 -9.75 6.24
C ARG A 197 12.82 -8.23 6.24
N PRO A 198 13.54 -7.57 7.16
CA PRO A 198 13.57 -6.10 7.19
C PRO A 198 14.13 -5.51 5.89
N HIS A 199 15.17 -6.10 5.32
CA HIS A 199 15.79 -5.62 4.08
C HIS A 199 14.84 -5.76 2.88
N MET A 200 14.13 -6.89 2.78
CA MET A 200 13.17 -7.11 1.69
C MET A 200 11.94 -6.22 1.81
N LEU A 201 11.48 -5.93 3.04
CA LEU A 201 10.35 -5.02 3.27
C LEU A 201 10.72 -3.55 2.99
N ILE A 202 11.92 -3.10 3.33
CA ILE A 202 12.35 -1.73 2.95
C ILE A 202 12.47 -1.64 1.42
N GLY A 203 13.00 -2.69 0.80
CA GLY A 203 13.12 -2.78 -0.65
C GLY A 203 11.77 -2.70 -1.35
N SER A 204 10.71 -3.32 -0.79
CA SER A 204 9.37 -3.22 -1.36
C SER A 204 8.81 -1.80 -1.21
N VAL A 205 9.09 -1.10 -0.11
CA VAL A 205 8.61 0.29 0.09
C VAL A 205 9.19 1.28 -0.93
N ILE A 206 10.38 1.02 -1.49
CA ILE A 206 10.95 1.83 -2.59
C ILE A 206 10.00 1.91 -3.79
N SER A 207 9.11 0.93 -3.98
CA SER A 207 8.09 0.97 -5.04
C SER A 207 7.23 2.22 -4.97
N TRP A 208 6.99 2.77 -3.78
CA TRP A 208 6.19 3.97 -3.58
C TRP A 208 6.87 5.22 -4.16
N GLY A 209 8.13 5.46 -3.83
CA GLY A 209 8.91 6.56 -4.41
C GLY A 209 9.08 6.43 -5.92
N VAL A 210 9.28 5.20 -6.42
CA VAL A 210 9.30 4.93 -7.87
C VAL A 210 7.95 5.23 -8.51
N ALA A 211 6.84 4.91 -7.85
CA ALA A 211 5.51 5.23 -8.36
C ALA A 211 5.30 6.75 -8.46
N ILE A 212 5.72 7.53 -7.46
CA ILE A 212 5.65 9.00 -7.51
C ILE A 212 6.40 9.53 -8.73
N LEU A 213 7.64 9.08 -8.93
CA LEU A 213 8.45 9.47 -10.08
C LEU A 213 7.78 9.10 -11.40
N LEU A 214 7.30 7.86 -11.53
CA LEU A 214 6.63 7.38 -12.75
C LEU A 214 5.31 8.10 -13.00
N MET A 215 4.57 8.50 -11.97
CA MET A 215 3.32 9.25 -12.12
C MET A 215 3.53 10.63 -12.74
N SER A 216 4.64 11.31 -12.47
CA SER A 216 4.99 12.54 -13.18
C SER A 216 5.09 12.31 -14.69
N GLY A 217 5.79 11.24 -15.09
CA GLY A 217 5.93 10.87 -16.49
C GLY A 217 4.59 10.49 -17.13
N LEU A 218 3.79 9.68 -16.45
CA LEU A 218 2.46 9.27 -16.93
C LEU A 218 1.51 10.47 -17.06
N GLY A 219 1.48 11.38 -16.09
CA GLY A 219 0.65 12.59 -16.14
C GLY A 219 1.09 13.58 -17.22
N TYR A 220 2.40 13.61 -17.56
CA TYR A 220 2.91 14.44 -18.65
C TYR A 220 2.52 13.89 -20.03
N LEU A 221 2.62 12.57 -20.20
CA LEU A 221 2.27 11.88 -21.46
C LEU A 221 0.75 11.79 -21.67
N ILE A 222 0.00 11.55 -20.59
CA ILE A 222 -1.45 11.32 -20.61
C ILE A 222 -2.13 12.46 -19.87
N ARG A 223 -2.44 13.52 -20.62
CA ARG A 223 -3.01 14.76 -20.09
C ARG A 223 -4.53 14.72 -19.93
N ASP A 224 -5.17 13.61 -20.26
CA ASP A 224 -6.61 13.37 -20.07
C ASP A 224 -6.82 12.43 -18.88
N TRP A 225 -7.59 12.89 -17.89
CA TRP A 225 -7.74 12.18 -16.63
C TRP A 225 -8.44 10.82 -16.76
N LYS A 226 -9.34 10.65 -17.75
CA LYS A 226 -10.04 9.38 -17.97
C LYS A 226 -9.08 8.32 -18.48
N HIS A 227 -8.26 8.70 -19.47
CA HIS A 227 -7.23 7.83 -20.01
C HIS A 227 -6.18 7.50 -18.95
N LEU A 228 -5.80 8.48 -18.13
CA LEU A 228 -4.87 8.26 -17.02
C LEU A 228 -5.45 7.26 -16.01
N GLN A 229 -6.72 7.42 -15.61
CA GLN A 229 -7.40 6.49 -14.71
C GLN A 229 -7.50 5.06 -15.29
N LEU A 230 -7.75 4.92 -16.61
CA LEU A 230 -7.75 3.62 -17.27
C LEU A 230 -6.37 2.97 -17.26
N VAL A 231 -5.32 3.72 -17.58
CA VAL A 231 -3.93 3.21 -17.63
C VAL A 231 -3.46 2.74 -16.25
N ILE A 232 -3.85 3.41 -15.16
CA ILE A 232 -3.45 2.99 -13.82
C ILE A 232 -4.30 1.81 -13.27
N SER A 233 -5.55 1.65 -13.71
CA SER A 233 -6.47 0.64 -13.14
C SER A 233 -6.66 -0.61 -13.99
N ALA A 234 -6.77 -0.51 -15.31
CA ALA A 234 -7.04 -1.66 -16.17
C ALA A 234 -5.96 -2.76 -16.08
N PRO A 235 -4.64 -2.45 -15.95
CA PRO A 235 -3.61 -3.47 -15.77
C PRO A 235 -3.79 -4.34 -14.52
N CYS A 236 -4.49 -3.85 -13.49
CA CYS A 236 -4.78 -4.63 -12.27
C CYS A 236 -5.55 -5.92 -12.58
N LEU A 237 -6.41 -5.93 -13.60
CA LEU A 237 -7.17 -7.14 -13.99
C LEU A 237 -6.26 -8.21 -14.58
N LEU A 238 -5.35 -7.81 -15.47
CA LEU A 238 -4.35 -8.72 -16.04
C LEU A 238 -3.45 -9.27 -14.93
N ILE A 239 -3.04 -8.43 -13.99
CA ILE A 239 -2.18 -8.85 -12.88
C ILE A 239 -2.94 -9.74 -11.90
N ALA A 240 -4.25 -9.52 -11.67
CA ALA A 240 -5.08 -10.44 -10.89
C ALA A 240 -5.10 -11.84 -11.53
N LEU A 241 -5.24 -11.90 -12.86
CA LEU A 241 -5.16 -13.16 -13.60
C LEU A 241 -3.77 -13.78 -13.45
N LEU A 242 -2.68 -13.03 -13.66
CA LEU A 242 -1.32 -13.55 -13.49
C LEU A 242 -1.06 -14.02 -12.05
N ALA A 243 -1.56 -13.31 -11.04
CA ALA A 243 -1.43 -13.67 -9.64
C ALA A 243 -2.17 -14.97 -9.28
N PHE A 244 -3.31 -15.25 -9.93
CA PHE A 244 -4.04 -16.51 -9.73
C PHE A 244 -3.18 -17.74 -10.03
N TRP A 245 -2.37 -17.69 -11.09
CA TRP A 245 -1.49 -18.78 -11.51
C TRP A 245 -0.09 -18.70 -10.90
N GLY A 246 0.44 -17.48 -10.71
CA GLY A 246 1.83 -17.26 -10.32
C GLY A 246 2.10 -17.26 -8.81
N TYR A 247 1.16 -16.83 -7.98
CA TYR A 247 1.36 -16.78 -6.53
C TYR A 247 1.07 -18.14 -5.88
N ASP A 248 1.86 -18.49 -4.87
CA ASP A 248 1.49 -19.51 -3.90
C ASP A 248 0.86 -18.84 -2.68
N GLU A 249 0.19 -19.63 -1.85
CA GLU A 249 -0.28 -19.15 -0.56
C GLU A 249 0.87 -19.15 0.46
N SER A 250 0.77 -18.30 1.47
CA SER A 250 1.75 -18.24 2.55
C SER A 250 1.90 -19.56 3.31
N PRO A 251 3.13 -20.07 3.51
CA PRO A 251 3.35 -21.29 4.27
C PRO A 251 2.95 -21.14 5.74
N HIS A 252 3.16 -19.96 6.34
CA HIS A 252 2.74 -19.67 7.72
C HIS A 252 1.22 -19.64 7.85
N TRP A 253 0.52 -19.02 6.90
CA TRP A 253 -0.94 -18.99 6.92
C TRP A 253 -1.51 -20.41 6.78
N LEU A 254 -1.03 -21.20 5.82
CA LEU A 254 -1.46 -22.59 5.60
C LEU A 254 -1.26 -23.43 6.87
N TYR A 255 -0.11 -23.28 7.53
CA TYR A 255 0.14 -23.93 8.80
C TYR A 255 -0.85 -23.50 9.88
N SER A 256 -1.09 -22.18 10.02
CA SER A 256 -2.02 -21.65 11.01
C SER A 256 -3.47 -22.14 10.84
N GLN A 257 -3.86 -22.46 9.61
CA GLN A 257 -5.18 -23.01 9.26
C GLN A 257 -5.27 -24.54 9.37
N GLY A 258 -4.20 -25.21 9.82
CA GLY A 258 -4.13 -26.68 9.91
C GLY A 258 -3.92 -27.39 8.55
N LYS A 259 -3.63 -26.65 7.48
CA LYS A 259 -3.39 -27.19 6.13
C LYS A 259 -1.93 -27.60 5.96
N PHE A 260 -1.46 -28.53 6.78
CA PHE A 260 -0.04 -28.91 6.85
C PHE A 260 0.51 -29.46 5.53
N GLU A 261 -0.25 -30.32 4.84
CA GLU A 261 0.17 -30.91 3.56
C GLU A 261 0.32 -29.85 2.45
N GLU A 262 -0.52 -28.81 2.44
CA GLU A 262 -0.38 -27.69 1.50
C GLU A 262 0.81 -26.79 1.86
N SER A 263 0.99 -26.49 3.15
CA SER A 263 2.14 -25.71 3.65
C SER A 263 3.46 -26.38 3.24
N GLN A 264 3.55 -27.70 3.41
CA GLN A 264 4.71 -28.49 3.02
C GLN A 264 4.99 -28.41 1.52
N LYS A 265 3.97 -28.55 0.66
CA LYS A 265 4.13 -28.44 -0.80
C LYS A 265 4.70 -27.08 -1.22
N VAL A 266 4.30 -26.01 -0.54
CA VAL A 266 4.85 -24.66 -0.78
C VAL A 266 6.31 -24.60 -0.37
N ILE A 267 6.66 -25.10 0.82
CA ILE A 267 8.06 -25.14 1.30
C ILE A 267 8.95 -25.97 0.36
N GLU A 268 8.49 -27.13 -0.11
CA GLU A 268 9.21 -27.95 -1.09
C GLU A 268 9.37 -27.23 -2.44
N LYS A 269 8.38 -26.44 -2.86
CA LYS A 269 8.49 -25.61 -4.06
C LYS A 269 9.55 -24.52 -3.88
N ILE A 270 9.59 -23.86 -2.72
CA ILE A 270 10.62 -22.86 -2.38
C ILE A 270 12.00 -23.50 -2.40
N ALA A 271 12.18 -24.66 -1.77
CA ALA A 271 13.44 -25.40 -1.75
C ALA A 271 13.92 -25.74 -3.17
N ARG A 272 13.02 -26.27 -4.03
CA ARG A 272 13.32 -26.57 -5.44
C ARG A 272 13.74 -25.34 -6.23
N TRP A 273 13.03 -24.22 -6.10
CA TRP A 273 13.37 -22.97 -6.80
C TRP A 273 14.72 -22.41 -6.36
N ASN A 274 15.05 -22.61 -5.09
CA ASN A 274 16.31 -22.19 -4.48
C ASN A 274 17.44 -23.23 -4.67
N LYS A 275 17.19 -24.32 -5.41
CA LYS A 275 18.14 -25.40 -5.71
C LYS A 275 18.69 -26.13 -4.48
N TYR A 276 17.85 -26.29 -3.45
CA TYR A 276 18.15 -27.24 -2.37
C TYR A 276 17.67 -28.63 -2.77
N ASP A 277 18.51 -29.65 -2.57
CA ASP A 277 18.15 -31.03 -2.89
C ASP A 277 17.08 -31.54 -1.93
N LEU A 278 16.05 -32.16 -2.48
CA LEU A 278 14.94 -32.71 -1.70
C LEU A 278 15.35 -33.96 -0.90
N GLU A 279 16.50 -34.56 -1.18
CA GLU A 279 17.07 -35.66 -0.38
C GLU A 279 17.54 -35.21 1.01
N ASP A 280 17.80 -33.91 1.17
CA ASP A 280 18.04 -33.27 2.47
C ASP A 280 16.73 -33.00 3.21
N PHE A 281 15.57 -33.15 2.58
CA PHE A 281 14.22 -33.05 3.15
C PHE A 281 13.63 -34.46 3.28
N SER A 282 14.08 -35.27 4.26
CA SER A 282 13.37 -36.53 4.56
C SER A 282 12.07 -36.22 5.32
N VAL A 283 10.94 -36.60 4.72
CA VAL A 283 9.61 -36.46 5.29
C VAL A 283 9.25 -37.76 6.01
N ILE A 284 9.21 -37.71 7.34
CA ILE A 284 8.66 -38.81 8.15
C ILE A 284 7.24 -38.40 8.56
N SER A 285 6.23 -38.92 7.87
CA SER A 285 4.85 -38.82 8.33
C SER A 285 4.57 -39.94 9.34
N GLY A 286 4.46 -39.59 10.62
CA GLY A 286 4.06 -40.50 11.69
C GLY A 286 2.64 -40.21 12.17
N LYS A 287 1.91 -41.25 12.58
CA LYS A 287 0.77 -41.09 13.50
C LYS A 287 1.31 -41.36 14.91
N VAL A 288 1.45 -40.33 15.73
CA VAL A 288 1.79 -40.52 17.14
C VAL A 288 0.47 -40.72 17.89
N LYS A 289 0.30 -41.88 18.54
CA LYS A 289 -0.82 -42.11 19.46
C LYS A 289 -0.41 -41.59 20.83
N HIS A 290 -0.98 -40.47 21.27
CA HIS A 290 -0.87 -40.00 22.63
C HIS A 290 -2.27 -39.91 23.23
N GLY A 291 -2.66 -40.92 24.02
CA GLY A 291 -4.05 -41.09 24.46
C GLY A 291 -5.02 -41.37 23.29
N GLU A 292 -6.33 -41.26 23.55
CA GLU A 292 -7.42 -41.54 22.58
C GLU A 292 -7.48 -40.57 21.38
N SER A 293 -6.57 -39.60 21.28
CA SER A 293 -6.46 -38.68 20.14
C SER A 293 -5.33 -39.10 19.19
N SER A 294 -5.65 -39.29 17.91
CA SER A 294 -4.65 -39.60 16.87
C SER A 294 -4.08 -38.29 16.31
N GLN A 295 -2.83 -37.97 16.63
CA GLN A 295 -2.17 -36.77 16.13
C GLN A 295 -1.39 -37.09 14.84
N LYS A 296 -1.67 -36.35 13.76
CA LYS A 296 -0.88 -36.40 12.51
C LYS A 296 0.39 -35.58 12.76
N VAL A 297 1.55 -36.24 12.64
CA VAL A 297 2.86 -35.62 12.81
C VAL A 297 3.61 -35.75 11.49
N SER A 298 3.94 -34.63 10.85
CA SER A 298 4.93 -34.62 9.76
C SER A 298 6.23 -34.04 10.27
N THR A 299 7.31 -34.81 10.17
CA THR A 299 8.66 -34.34 10.53
C THR A 299 9.45 -34.06 9.26
N ILE A 300 10.04 -32.87 9.18
CA ILE A 300 11.01 -32.52 8.13
C ILE A 300 12.39 -32.59 8.76
N GLU A 301 13.22 -33.52 8.33
CA GLU A 301 14.64 -33.51 8.68
C GLU A 301 15.40 -32.71 7.63
N LEU A 302 16.32 -31.84 8.07
CA LEU A 302 17.25 -31.10 7.22
C LEU A 302 18.67 -31.60 7.47
N LYS A 303 19.34 -32.14 6.44
CA LYS A 303 20.79 -32.46 6.52
C LYS A 303 21.62 -31.21 6.25
N ASP A 304 22.77 -31.07 6.92
CA ASP A 304 23.76 -30.01 6.67
C ASP A 304 25.05 -30.63 6.11
N GLU A 305 25.52 -30.11 4.97
CA GLU A 305 26.78 -30.54 4.34
C GLU A 305 28.04 -30.06 5.12
N SER A 306 27.90 -29.13 6.07
CA SER A 306 29.02 -28.67 6.91
C SER A 306 29.13 -29.51 8.19
N ASN A 307 30.08 -30.46 8.20
CA ASN A 307 30.56 -31.28 9.33
C ASN A 307 30.13 -30.86 10.76
N ASN A 308 28.93 -31.30 11.15
CA ASN A 308 28.53 -31.85 12.45
C ASN A 308 27.01 -32.03 12.33
N ALA A 309 26.56 -33.25 12.07
CA ALA A 309 25.15 -33.56 11.83
C ALA A 309 24.29 -33.27 13.05
N SER A 310 23.74 -32.06 13.13
CA SER A 310 22.49 -31.83 13.84
C SER A 310 21.36 -31.92 12.81
N ASN A 311 20.75 -33.09 12.68
CA ASN A 311 19.51 -33.23 11.92
C ASN A 311 18.46 -32.33 12.59
N ILE A 312 18.06 -31.25 11.94
CA ILE A 312 16.96 -30.41 12.45
C ILE A 312 15.68 -31.13 12.05
N SER A 313 15.07 -31.86 12.98
CA SER A 313 13.76 -32.47 12.83
C SER A 313 12.68 -31.46 13.23
N VAL A 314 11.93 -30.98 12.25
CA VAL A 314 10.86 -30.02 12.48
C VAL A 314 9.53 -30.76 12.52
N GLU A 315 8.92 -30.82 13.70
CA GLU A 315 7.69 -31.58 13.95
C GLU A 315 6.45 -30.68 13.78
N PHE A 316 5.66 -30.95 12.74
CA PHE A 316 4.38 -30.31 12.51
C PHE A 316 3.33 -31.07 13.33
N THR A 317 3.02 -30.57 14.53
CA THR A 317 1.99 -31.13 15.41
C THR A 317 0.70 -30.31 15.26
N GLY A 318 -0.35 -30.95 14.74
CA GLY A 318 -1.66 -30.32 14.58
C GLY A 318 -2.72 -31.00 15.43
N GLU A 319 -3.27 -30.30 16.42
CA GLU A 319 -4.61 -30.59 16.92
C GLU A 319 -5.62 -29.75 16.11
N GLU A 320 -6.41 -30.41 15.24
CA GLU A 320 -7.37 -29.74 14.34
C GLU A 320 -8.41 -28.88 15.10
N ASN A 321 -8.74 -29.26 16.34
CA ASN A 321 -9.78 -28.61 17.14
C ASN A 321 -9.29 -27.35 17.90
N GLU A 322 -8.02 -27.27 18.33
CA GLU A 322 -7.53 -26.10 19.10
C GLU A 322 -7.09 -24.92 18.20
N MET A 323 -6.55 -25.20 17.01
CA MET A 323 -5.99 -24.15 16.14
C MET A 323 -7.06 -23.27 15.48
N THR A 324 -8.22 -23.85 15.15
CA THR A 324 -9.35 -23.14 14.54
C THR A 324 -10.08 -22.22 15.54
N GLU A 325 -10.08 -22.55 16.84
CA GLU A 325 -10.57 -21.65 17.90
C GLU A 325 -9.60 -20.51 18.24
N SER A 326 -8.28 -20.75 18.20
CA SER A 326 -7.26 -19.72 18.43
C SER A 326 -7.37 -18.55 17.42
N SER A 327 -7.69 -18.85 16.16
CA SER A 327 -7.91 -17.86 15.08
C SER A 327 -9.09 -16.92 15.39
N LYS A 328 -10.20 -17.44 15.94
CA LYS A 328 -11.41 -16.64 16.23
C LYS A 328 -11.22 -15.61 17.36
N HIS A 329 -10.23 -15.80 18.22
CA HIS A 329 -10.03 -14.98 19.42
C HIS A 329 -8.91 -13.93 19.32
N GLY A 330 -8.13 -13.90 18.23
CA GLY A 330 -6.92 -13.08 18.11
C GLY A 330 -7.14 -11.58 18.31
N CYS A 331 -8.09 -10.97 17.58
CA CYS A 331 -8.35 -9.52 17.71
C CYS A 331 -8.88 -9.14 19.11
N LEU A 332 -9.74 -9.97 19.70
CA LEU A 332 -10.33 -9.71 21.00
C LEU A 332 -9.35 -9.98 22.15
N GLN A 333 -8.37 -10.87 21.96
CA GLN A 333 -7.30 -11.12 22.91
C GLN A 333 -6.30 -9.95 22.99
N ILE A 334 -6.03 -9.27 21.87
CA ILE A 334 -5.21 -8.03 21.87
C ILE A 334 -5.85 -6.98 22.78
N LEU A 335 -7.18 -6.84 22.73
CA LEU A 335 -7.91 -5.91 23.59
C LEU A 335 -7.88 -6.26 25.08
N LYS A 336 -7.65 -7.53 25.41
CA LYS A 336 -7.61 -8.02 26.80
C LYS A 336 -6.24 -7.86 27.47
N SER A 337 -5.16 -7.72 26.69
CA SER A 337 -3.80 -7.58 27.24
C SER A 337 -3.34 -6.13 27.26
N GLY A 338 -3.12 -5.58 28.46
CA GLY A 338 -2.70 -4.18 28.64
C GLY A 338 -1.38 -3.82 27.94
N ARG A 339 -0.42 -4.76 27.88
CA ARG A 339 0.87 -4.53 27.21
C ARG A 339 0.74 -4.51 25.68
N PHE A 340 -0.01 -5.46 25.11
CA PHE A 340 -0.23 -5.48 23.65
C PHE A 340 -1.07 -4.30 23.19
N MET A 341 -2.09 -3.92 23.97
CA MET A 341 -2.87 -2.72 23.74
C MET A 341 -2.00 -1.45 23.75
N LEU A 342 -1.11 -1.31 24.74
CA LEU A 342 -0.21 -0.15 24.80
C LEU A 342 0.68 -0.06 23.55
N ILE A 343 1.27 -1.17 23.12
CA ILE A 343 2.09 -1.22 21.90
C ILE A 343 1.25 -0.84 20.67
N PHE A 344 0.05 -1.41 20.55
CA PHE A 344 -0.88 -1.10 19.47
C PHE A 344 -1.23 0.38 19.41
N LEU A 345 -1.55 1.01 20.54
CA LEU A 345 -1.87 2.44 20.61
C LEU A 345 -0.68 3.32 20.23
N ILE A 346 0.53 2.99 20.70
CA ILE A 346 1.76 3.72 20.36
C ILE A 346 2.01 3.63 18.85
N CYS A 347 1.95 2.43 18.27
CA CYS A 347 2.16 2.23 16.83
C CYS A 347 1.07 2.94 16.00
N SER A 348 -0.19 2.87 16.43
CA SER A 348 -1.31 3.52 15.75
C SER A 348 -1.19 5.04 15.76
N PHE A 349 -0.85 5.64 16.90
CA PHE A 349 -0.64 7.08 17.01
C PHE A 349 0.54 7.53 16.15
N ALA A 350 1.65 6.80 16.20
CA ALA A 350 2.84 7.18 15.46
C ALA A 350 2.63 7.03 13.94
N TRP A 351 1.89 6.01 13.50
CA TRP A 351 1.47 5.87 12.10
C TRP A 351 0.56 7.02 11.67
N PHE A 352 -0.45 7.35 12.47
CA PHE A 352 -1.36 8.47 12.22
C PHE A 352 -0.61 9.80 12.05
N SER A 353 0.32 10.12 12.96
CA SER A 353 1.15 11.32 12.87
C SER A 353 1.99 11.37 11.58
N CYS A 354 2.60 10.25 11.18
CA CYS A 354 3.37 10.17 9.95
C CYS A 354 2.48 10.37 8.71
N ASN A 355 1.29 9.77 8.67
CA ASN A 355 0.38 9.86 7.53
C ASN A 355 -0.17 11.28 7.33
N ILE A 356 -0.47 12.02 8.41
CA ILE A 356 -0.92 13.43 8.29
C ILE A 356 0.16 14.28 7.61
N GLY A 357 1.40 14.21 8.11
CA GLY A 357 2.50 14.98 7.52
C GLY A 357 2.81 14.54 6.09
N TYR A 358 2.84 13.23 5.86
CA TYR A 358 3.15 12.64 4.57
C TYR A 358 2.13 13.02 3.48
N TYR A 359 0.85 12.72 3.70
CA TYR A 359 -0.19 13.02 2.72
C TYR A 359 -0.47 14.51 2.58
N GLY A 360 -0.24 15.30 3.64
CA GLY A 360 -0.28 16.77 3.56
C GLY A 360 0.73 17.31 2.54
N LEU A 361 1.98 16.81 2.58
CA LEU A 361 3.00 17.18 1.61
C LEU A 361 2.72 16.61 0.22
N LEU A 362 2.26 15.36 0.12
CA LEU A 362 2.00 14.70 -1.16
C LEU A 362 0.90 15.41 -1.96
N TYR A 363 -0.20 15.80 -1.32
CA TYR A 363 -1.29 16.50 -2.00
C TYR A 363 -1.06 18.00 -2.14
N GLY A 364 -0.21 18.61 -1.30
CA GLY A 364 0.20 20.00 -1.41
C GLY A 364 1.27 20.26 -2.47
N ILE A 365 1.79 19.23 -3.14
CA ILE A 365 2.87 19.35 -4.14
C ILE A 365 2.51 20.27 -5.32
N GLY A 366 1.22 20.38 -5.65
CA GLY A 366 0.72 21.27 -6.69
C GLY A 366 0.69 22.75 -6.29
N ASP A 367 0.68 23.05 -4.99
CA ASP A 367 0.66 24.42 -4.47
C ASP A 367 2.06 25.01 -4.29
N LEU A 368 3.11 24.18 -4.42
CA LEU A 368 4.49 24.65 -4.38
C LEU A 368 4.83 25.47 -5.63
N VAL A 369 5.58 26.56 -5.41
CA VAL A 369 6.12 27.38 -6.50
C VAL A 369 6.95 26.52 -7.44
N GLY A 370 6.60 26.51 -8.73
CA GLY A 370 7.30 25.75 -9.75
C GLY A 370 6.36 24.93 -10.63
N ASP A 371 6.94 23.96 -11.33
CA ASP A 371 6.20 23.03 -12.18
C ASP A 371 5.80 21.77 -11.38
N LEU A 372 4.53 21.38 -11.45
CA LEU A 372 3.97 20.21 -10.75
C LEU A 372 4.77 18.94 -11.02
N TYR A 373 5.17 18.69 -12.27
CA TYR A 373 5.89 17.48 -12.65
C TYR A 373 7.30 17.48 -12.09
N VAL A 374 7.99 18.62 -12.10
CA VAL A 374 9.33 18.77 -11.51
C VAL A 374 9.27 18.56 -9.99
N ASN A 375 8.34 19.23 -9.31
CA ASN A 375 8.17 19.12 -7.86
C ASN A 375 7.86 17.67 -7.44
N ASN A 376 6.93 17.01 -8.13
CA ASN A 376 6.59 15.61 -7.86
C ASN A 376 7.77 14.66 -8.16
N THR A 377 8.54 14.91 -9.22
CA THR A 377 9.74 14.12 -9.56
C THR A 377 10.83 14.26 -8.50
N LEU A 378 11.09 15.48 -8.03
CA LEU A 378 12.04 15.72 -6.94
C LEU A 378 11.60 15.04 -5.64
N GLY A 379 10.30 15.07 -5.33
CA GLY A 379 9.71 14.34 -4.22
C GLY A 379 9.96 12.83 -4.31
N GLY A 380 9.68 12.22 -5.47
CA GLY A 380 9.93 10.80 -5.71
C GLY A 380 11.41 10.42 -5.59
N VAL A 381 12.32 11.23 -6.13
CA VAL A 381 13.77 11.01 -6.00
C VAL A 381 14.22 11.11 -4.55
N ALA A 382 13.75 12.13 -3.82
CA ALA A 382 14.07 12.31 -2.40
C ALA A 382 13.61 11.11 -1.56
N GLU A 383 12.43 10.56 -1.83
CA GLU A 383 11.93 9.36 -1.16
C GLU A 383 12.77 8.13 -1.46
N ILE A 384 13.13 7.88 -2.73
CA ILE A 384 13.98 6.75 -3.10
C ILE A 384 15.31 6.82 -2.36
N ILE A 385 15.94 8.01 -2.32
CA ILE A 385 17.18 8.23 -1.58
C ILE A 385 16.98 7.94 -0.10
N ALA A 386 15.90 8.45 0.51
CA ALA A 386 15.60 8.23 1.92
C ALA A 386 15.43 6.74 2.25
N TYR A 387 14.69 5.97 1.44
CA TYR A 387 14.51 4.54 1.63
C TYR A 387 15.81 3.74 1.40
N CYS A 388 16.64 4.15 0.43
CA CYS A 388 17.97 3.56 0.25
C CYS A 388 18.87 3.79 1.47
N LEU A 389 18.84 4.98 2.08
CA LEU A 389 19.58 5.27 3.31
C LEU A 389 19.12 4.42 4.50
N CYS A 390 17.83 4.07 4.57
CA CYS A 390 17.30 3.19 5.63
C CYS A 390 18.01 1.82 5.67
N PHE A 391 18.50 1.28 4.56
CA PHE A 391 19.27 0.02 4.55
C PHE A 391 20.55 0.10 5.39
N VAL A 392 21.18 1.27 5.46
CA VAL A 392 22.40 1.49 6.24
C VAL A 392 22.06 1.85 7.68
N ILE A 393 21.10 2.77 7.86
CA ILE A 393 20.78 3.37 9.16
C ILE A 393 20.17 2.32 10.12
N LEU A 394 19.41 1.35 9.61
CA LEU A 394 18.78 0.33 10.46
C LEU A 394 19.75 -0.60 11.19
N LYS A 395 21.03 -0.61 10.81
CA LYS A 395 22.09 -1.28 11.58
C LYS A 395 22.25 -0.70 12.99
N GLY A 396 21.89 0.58 13.19
CA GLY A 396 21.92 1.27 14.48
C GLY A 396 20.78 0.91 15.44
N GLY A 397 19.87 0.01 15.05
CA GLY A 397 18.76 -0.46 15.87
C GLY A 397 17.43 0.25 15.57
N ARG A 398 16.40 -0.53 15.26
CA ARG A 398 15.09 -0.06 14.77
C ARG A 398 14.45 1.04 15.61
N LYS A 399 14.48 0.91 16.95
CA LYS A 399 13.85 1.87 17.88
C LYS A 399 14.51 3.26 17.81
N TYR A 400 15.84 3.31 17.84
CA TYR A 400 16.58 4.57 17.83
C TYR A 400 16.43 5.29 16.50
N VAL A 401 16.48 4.54 15.39
CA VAL A 401 16.26 5.08 14.05
C VAL A 401 14.87 5.68 13.92
N TYR A 402 13.84 4.96 14.37
CA TYR A 402 12.46 5.44 14.32
C TYR A 402 12.27 6.74 15.09
N VAL A 403 12.75 6.81 16.34
CA VAL A 403 12.63 8.00 17.18
C VAL A 403 13.46 9.16 16.62
N GLY A 404 14.70 8.90 16.20
CA GLY A 404 15.61 9.91 15.67
C GLY A 404 15.08 10.58 14.40
N LEU A 405 14.65 9.79 13.41
CA LEU A 405 14.06 10.31 12.18
C LEU A 405 12.73 11.02 12.44
N GLY A 406 11.92 10.52 13.38
CA GLY A 406 10.68 11.18 13.79
C GLY A 406 10.90 12.58 14.38
N ILE A 407 11.92 12.73 15.24
CA ILE A 407 12.29 14.05 15.80
C ILE A 407 12.78 14.98 14.69
N ILE A 408 13.66 14.51 13.80
CA ILE A 408 14.18 15.31 12.68
C ILE A 408 13.04 15.77 11.77
N GLY A 409 12.12 14.88 11.41
CA GLY A 409 10.94 15.20 10.61
C GLY A 409 10.03 16.23 11.29
N GLY A 410 9.76 16.05 12.59
CA GLY A 410 8.96 16.99 13.38
C GLY A 410 9.58 18.39 13.47
N VAL A 411 10.88 18.47 13.75
CA VAL A 411 11.62 19.75 13.79
C VAL A 411 11.60 20.44 12.42
N SER A 412 11.75 19.67 11.34
CA SER A 412 11.73 20.20 9.96
C SER A 412 10.37 20.79 9.60
N LEU A 413 9.27 20.10 9.96
CA LEU A 413 7.90 20.60 9.73
C LEU A 413 7.61 21.87 10.54
N ILE A 414 8.05 21.93 11.80
CA ILE A 414 7.93 23.15 12.63
C ILE A 414 8.74 24.29 12.02
N GLY A 415 9.97 24.03 11.58
CA GLY A 415 10.81 25.01 10.91
C GLY A 415 10.16 25.57 9.64
N SER A 416 9.57 24.70 8.81
CA SER A 416 8.81 25.13 7.63
C SER A 416 7.62 26.00 8.00
N ALA A 417 6.84 25.64 9.04
CA ALA A 417 5.71 26.43 9.48
C ALA A 417 6.12 27.83 9.98
N ILE A 418 7.24 27.92 10.72
CA ILE A 418 7.78 29.20 11.19
C ILE A 418 8.21 30.07 10.01
N PHE A 419 8.86 29.49 9.00
CA PHE A 419 9.29 30.22 7.80
C PHE A 419 8.10 30.77 6.99
N THR A 420 7.00 30.01 6.90
CA THR A 420 5.77 30.46 6.25
C THR A 420 5.06 31.57 7.03
N ILE A 421 5.06 31.51 8.38
CA ILE A 421 4.40 32.52 9.23
C ILE A 421 5.21 33.82 9.30
N TYR A 422 6.54 33.72 9.29
CA TYR A 422 7.46 34.86 9.31
C TYR A 422 8.29 34.88 8.03
N PRO A 423 7.70 35.26 6.88
CA PRO A 423 8.47 35.44 5.67
C PRO A 423 9.53 36.51 5.95
N THR A 424 10.80 36.11 5.84
CA THR A 424 11.91 37.07 5.90
C THR A 424 11.75 37.98 4.69
N ARG A 425 11.60 39.29 4.97
CA ARG A 425 11.33 40.34 3.97
C ARG A 425 12.34 40.37 2.84
#